data_AF-A0A090QZY4-F1
#
_entry.id   AF-A0A090QZY4-F1
#
_cell.length_a   1.000
_cell.length_b   1.000
_cell.length_c   1.000
_cell.angle_alpha   90.00
_cell.angle_beta   90.00
_cell.angle_gamma   90.00
#
_symmetry.space_group_name_H-M   'P 1'
#
loop_
_entity.id
_entity.type
_entity.pdbx_description
1 polymer ?
#
loop_
_entity_poly.entity_id
_entity_poly.type
_entity_poly.pdbx_seq_one_letter_code
_entity_poly.pdbx_strand_id
1 'polypeptide(L)'
;MWRPYKGDIGIKALVLCIPIAANTGGIATPIGTPPNAIALQYLTGDNAISFLGWMMLGLPFVIFQLAFAWWLLQKLFPSSQSHMTLKLEASSRKAGRPLWCM
;
A
#
# COMPACT_ATOMS: atom_id res chain seq x y z
N MET A 1 -21.92 -21.40 14.29
CA MET A 1 -22.74 -20.23 13.95
C MET A 1 -21.82 -19.08 13.54
N TRP A 2 -21.43 -19.02 12.27
CA TRP A 2 -20.63 -17.91 11.72
C TRP A 2 -21.58 -16.72 11.50
N ARG A 3 -21.35 -15.60 12.18
CA ARG A 3 -22.04 -14.34 11.86
C ARG A 3 -21.19 -13.58 10.84
N PRO A 4 -21.74 -13.16 9.68
CA PRO A 4 -21.04 -12.27 8.78
C PRO A 4 -20.79 -10.95 9.51
N TYR A 5 -19.54 -10.65 9.84
CA TYR A 5 -19.16 -9.37 10.40
C TYR A 5 -19.45 -8.30 9.35
N LYS A 6 -20.49 -7.48 9.59
CA LYS A 6 -20.74 -6.26 8.81
C LYS A 6 -19.63 -5.26 9.13
N GLY A 7 -18.44 -5.53 8.62
CA GLY A 7 -17.28 -4.66 8.83
C GLY A 7 -17.56 -3.30 8.25
N ASP A 8 -17.32 -2.27 9.06
CA ASP A 8 -17.53 -0.88 8.72
C ASP A 8 -16.88 -0.59 7.36
N ILE A 9 -17.69 -0.12 6.42
CA ILE A 9 -17.32 0.15 5.02
C ILE A 9 -16.07 1.04 4.98
N GLY A 10 -15.93 1.96 5.94
CA GLY A 10 -14.75 2.79 6.11
C GLY A 10 -13.49 2.03 6.53
N ILE A 11 -13.56 1.08 7.48
CA ILE A 11 -12.39 0.30 7.91
C ILE A 11 -11.86 -0.54 6.74
N LYS A 12 -12.77 -1.09 5.92
CA LYS A 12 -12.41 -1.81 4.70
C LYS A 12 -11.68 -0.89 3.71
N ALA A 13 -12.19 0.33 3.49
CA ALA A 13 -11.54 1.31 2.62
C ALA A 13 -10.14 1.71 3.11
N LEU A 14 -9.97 1.91 4.43
CA LEU A 14 -8.69 2.24 5.04
C LEU A 14 -7.68 1.10 4.92
N VAL A 15 -8.09 -0.14 5.22
CA VAL A 15 -7.22 -1.32 5.10
C VAL A 15 -6.83 -1.59 3.64
N LEU A 16 -7.72 -1.30 2.69
CA LEU A 16 -7.44 -1.42 1.26
C LEU A 16 -6.53 -0.32 0.71
N CYS A 17 -6.61 0.91 1.22
CA CYS A 17 -5.80 2.01 0.71
C CYS A 17 -4.29 1.80 0.97
N ILE A 18 -3.93 1.16 2.09
CA ILE A 18 -2.54 0.90 2.51
C ILE A 18 -1.76 0.07 1.48
N PRO A 19 -2.17 -1.17 1.11
CA PRO A 19 -1.44 -1.96 0.13
C PRO A 19 -1.47 -1.34 -1.27
N ILE A 20 -2.56 -0.64 -1.64
CA ILE A 20 -2.65 0.07 -2.92
C ILE A 20 -1.61 1.19 -3.00
N ALA A 21 -1.50 2.00 -1.95
CA ALA A 21 -0.52 3.07 -1.87
C ALA A 21 0.91 2.53 -1.81
N ALA A 22 1.17 1.47 -1.04
CA ALA A 22 2.49 0.85 -0.94
C ALA A 22 2.98 0.29 -2.28
N ASN A 23 2.11 -0.41 -3.02
CA ASN A 23 2.46 -0.97 -4.33
C ASN A 23 2.65 0.12 -5.40
N THR A 24 1.79 1.14 -5.41
CA THR A 24 1.89 2.25 -6.36
C THR A 24 3.09 3.14 -6.07
N GLY A 25 3.42 3.37 -4.80
CA GLY A 25 4.58 4.15 -4.37
C GLY A 25 5.92 3.56 -4.82
N GLY A 26 6.02 2.23 -4.93
CA GLY A 26 7.21 1.54 -5.43
C GLY A 26 7.56 1.85 -6.89
N ILE A 27 6.63 2.42 -7.67
CA ILE A 27 6.83 2.80 -9.07
C ILE A 27 7.54 4.16 -9.20
N ALA A 28 7.38 5.03 -8.18
CA ALA A 28 7.89 6.41 -8.23
C ALA A 28 9.42 6.48 -8.27
N THR A 29 10.10 5.47 -7.73
CA THR A 29 11.57 5.44 -7.63
C THR A 29 12.15 4.22 -8.32
N PRO A 30 13.36 4.35 -8.90
CA PRO A 30 14.03 3.23 -9.54
C PRO A 30 14.49 2.14 -8.54
N ILE A 31 14.47 2.42 -7.23
CA ILE A 31 14.83 1.47 -6.15
C ILE A 31 13.57 0.88 -5.48
N GLY A 32 12.37 1.39 -5.80
CA GLY A 32 11.14 1.04 -5.09
C GLY A 32 10.67 -0.41 -5.27
N THR A 33 11.08 -1.08 -6.35
CA THR A 33 10.79 -2.50 -6.59
C THR A 33 11.96 -3.21 -7.29
N PRO A 34 12.15 -4.53 -7.10
CA PRO A 34 13.20 -5.30 -7.76
C PRO A 34 13.28 -5.13 -9.30
N PRO A 35 12.17 -5.13 -10.08
CA PRO A 35 12.24 -4.93 -11.52
C PRO A 35 12.78 -3.56 -11.93
N ASN A 36 12.48 -2.48 -11.18
CA ASN A 36 12.99 -1.14 -11.50
C ASN A 36 14.52 -1.07 -11.34
N ALA A 37 15.06 -1.68 -10.29
CA ALA A 37 16.50 -1.74 -10.03
C ALA A 37 17.22 -2.60 -11.07
N ILE A 38 16.57 -3.65 -11.57
CA ILE A 38 17.09 -4.48 -12.67
C ILE A 38 17.12 -3.65 -13.97
N ALA A 39 16.05 -2.93 -14.30
CA ALA A 39 15.99 -2.08 -15.49
C ALA A 39 17.08 -0.99 -15.48
N LEU A 40 17.34 -0.37 -14.32
CA LEU A 40 18.39 0.64 -14.18
C LEU A 40 19.80 0.08 -14.48
N GLN A 41 20.04 -1.20 -14.18
CA GLN A 41 21.33 -1.85 -14.51
C GLN A 41 21.50 -2.09 -16.01
N TYR A 42 20.42 -2.26 -16.76
CA TYR A 42 20.47 -2.45 -18.22
C TYR A 42 20.51 -1.12 -18.98
N LEU A 43 20.02 -0.03 -18.39
CA LEU A 43 20.07 1.32 -18.95
C LEU A 43 21.45 1.96 -18.70
N THR A 44 22.45 1.54 -19.47
CA THR A 44 23.84 2.03 -19.40
C THR A 44 24.27 2.69 -20.71
N GLY A 45 25.35 3.49 -20.69
CA GLY A 45 25.85 4.22 -21.87
C GLY A 45 24.96 5.41 -22.25
N ASP A 46 24.71 5.59 -23.54
CA ASP A 46 23.95 6.73 -24.09
C ASP A 46 22.47 6.75 -23.66
N ASN A 47 21.95 5.63 -23.13
CA ASN A 47 20.57 5.49 -22.64
C ASN A 47 20.46 5.53 -21.11
N ALA A 48 21.53 5.94 -20.41
CA ALA A 48 21.53 5.99 -18.95
C ALA A 48 20.53 7.03 -18.43
N ILE A 49 19.56 6.56 -17.62
CA ILE A 49 18.63 7.43 -16.91
C ILE A 49 19.20 7.75 -15.53
N SER A 50 19.30 9.05 -15.23
CA SER A 50 19.65 9.50 -13.89
C SER A 50 18.51 9.18 -12.91
N PHE A 51 18.85 8.92 -11.64
CA PHE A 51 17.87 8.69 -10.58
C PHE A 51 16.78 9.77 -10.55
N LEU A 52 17.20 11.03 -10.68
CA LEU A 52 16.30 12.17 -10.70
C LEU A 52 15.44 12.22 -11.96
N GLY A 53 16.00 11.87 -13.13
CA GLY A 53 15.25 11.78 -14.39
C GLY A 53 14.11 10.75 -14.32
N TRP A 54 14.35 9.60 -13.68
CA TRP A 54 13.30 8.62 -13.42
C TRP A 54 12.22 9.22 -12.50
N MET A 55 12.61 9.86 -11.40
CA MET A 55 11.67 10.44 -10.46
C MET A 55 10.85 11.58 -11.06
N MET A 56 11.40 12.37 -11.98
CA MET A 56 10.66 13.43 -12.66
C MET A 56 9.48 12.90 -13.48
N LEU A 57 9.55 11.64 -13.94
CA LEU A 57 8.46 10.96 -14.65
C LEU A 57 7.59 10.13 -13.70
N GLY A 58 8.22 9.35 -12.82
CA GLY A 58 7.54 8.41 -11.92
C GLY A 58 6.77 9.09 -10.79
N LEU A 59 7.31 10.16 -10.20
CA LEU A 59 6.69 10.85 -9.08
C LEU A 59 5.36 11.55 -9.45
N PRO A 60 5.27 12.37 -10.52
CA PRO A 60 3.99 12.98 -10.89
C PRO A 60 2.94 11.94 -11.30
N PHE A 61 3.37 10.85 -11.94
CA PHE A 61 2.48 9.73 -12.28
C PHE A 61 1.89 9.08 -11.02
N VAL A 62 2.71 8.77 -10.02
CA VAL A 62 2.26 8.18 -8.76
C VAL A 62 1.37 9.13 -7.97
N ILE A 63 1.68 10.44 -7.94
CA ILE A 63 0.81 11.44 -7.30
C ILE A 63 -0.58 11.45 -7.95
N PHE A 64 -0.64 11.45 -9.29
CA PHE A 64 -1.90 11.38 -10.02
C PHE A 64 -2.67 10.09 -9.68
N GLN A 65 -1.98 8.96 -9.63
CA GLN A 65 -2.58 7.66 -9.34
C GLN A 65 -3.10 7.57 -7.90
N LEU A 66 -2.40 8.17 -6.92
CA LEU A 66 -2.86 8.28 -5.53
C LEU A 66 -4.09 9.19 -5.42
N ALA A 67 -4.10 10.33 -6.11
CA ALA A 67 -5.25 11.22 -6.16
C ALA A 67 -6.47 10.53 -6.78
N PHE A 68 -6.26 9.77 -7.86
CA PHE A 68 -7.31 8.98 -8.50
C PHE A 68 -7.82 7.86 -7.57
N ALA A 69 -6.93 7.13 -6.90
CA ALA A 69 -7.30 6.09 -5.94
C ALA A 69 -8.10 6.68 -4.75
N TRP A 70 -7.69 7.84 -4.24
CA TRP A 70 -8.41 8.57 -3.19
C TRP A 70 -9.82 8.96 -3.64
N TRP A 71 -9.97 9.48 -4.86
CA TRP A 71 -11.27 9.81 -5.43
C TRP A 71 -12.14 8.55 -5.63
N LEU A 72 -11.56 7.47 -6.15
CA LEU A 72 -12.25 6.21 -6.38
C LEU A 72 -12.74 5.58 -5.07
N LEU A 73 -11.92 5.59 -4.02
CA LEU A 73 -12.28 5.07 -2.70
C LEU A 73 -13.45 5.85 -2.08
N GLN A 74 -13.47 7.17 -2.21
CA GLN A 74 -14.61 7.99 -1.74
C GLN A 74 -15.91 7.66 -2.50
N LYS A 75 -15.83 7.36 -3.80
CA LYS A 75 -16.98 6.96 -4.64
C LYS A 75 -17.48 5.55 -4.32
N LEU A 76 -16.59 4.59 -4.15
CA LEU A 76 -16.94 3.17 -3.93
C LEU A 76 -17.32 2.87 -2.48
N PHE A 77 -16.75 3.62 -1.53
CA PHE A 77 -16.97 3.44 -0.09
C PHE A 77 -17.45 4.76 0.53
N PRO A 78 -18.65 5.27 0.18
CA PRO A 78 -19.18 6.47 0.80
C PRO A 78 -19.31 6.26 2.31
N SER A 79 -18.43 6.88 3.09
CA SER A 79 -18.39 6.73 4.54
C SER A 79 -19.44 7.64 5.17
N SER A 80 -20.55 7.05 5.62
CA SER A 80 -21.62 7.78 6.33
C SER A 80 -21.32 8.01 7.83
N GLN A 81 -20.11 7.67 8.30
CA GLN A 81 -19.74 7.65 9.72
C GLN A 81 -18.53 8.58 9.95
N SER A 82 -18.70 9.64 10.74
CA SER A 82 -17.65 10.64 11.03
C SER A 82 -16.64 10.20 12.09
N HIS A 83 -16.96 9.15 12.86
CA HIS A 83 -16.09 8.58 13.89
C HIS A 83 -15.87 7.09 13.63
N MET A 84 -14.63 6.70 13.39
CA MET A 84 -14.21 5.30 13.36
C MET A 84 -13.79 4.86 14.76
N THR A 85 -14.66 4.16 15.47
CA THR A 85 -14.27 3.50 16.73
C THR A 85 -13.57 2.18 16.40
N LEU A 86 -12.24 2.22 16.25
CA LEU A 86 -11.39 1.04 16.12
C LEU A 86 -11.40 0.24 17.43
N LYS A 87 -12.39 -0.65 17.59
CA LYS A 87 -12.36 -1.70 18.62
C LYS A 87 -11.39 -2.80 18.16
N LEU A 88 -10.10 -2.54 18.35
CA LEU A 88 -9.06 -3.55 18.21
C LEU A 88 -9.15 -4.49 19.42
N GLU A 89 -9.92 -5.57 19.29
CA GLU A 89 -9.83 -6.69 20.23
C GLU A 89 -8.48 -7.37 19.97
N ALA A 90 -7.48 -6.98 20.76
CA ALA A 90 -6.18 -7.61 20.74
C ALA A 90 -6.35 -9.03 21.32
N SER A 91 -6.75 -9.97 20.47
CA SER A 91 -6.69 -11.40 20.76
C SER A 91 -5.22 -11.79 20.87
N SER A 92 -4.66 -11.57 22.07
CA SER A 92 -3.33 -12.02 22.44
C SER A 92 -3.36 -13.55 22.53
N ARG A 93 -3.25 -14.21 21.37
CA ARG A 93 -2.82 -15.60 21.33
C ARG A 93 -1.40 -15.62 21.86
N LYS A 94 -1.27 -15.95 23.15
CA LYS A 94 0.02 -16.30 23.74
C LYS A 94 0.66 -17.35 22.84
N ALA A 95 1.77 -17.00 22.20
CA ALA A 95 2.60 -17.98 21.51
C ALA A 95 2.98 -19.04 22.56
N GLY A 96 2.54 -20.28 22.35
CA GLY A 96 2.93 -21.38 23.21
C GLY A 96 4.45 -21.45 23.30
N ARG A 97 4.98 -21.72 24.50
CA ARG A 97 6.42 -21.76 24.79
C ARG A 97 7.14 -22.53 23.68
N PRO A 98 8.25 -22.00 23.12
CA PRO A 98 9.01 -22.73 22.10
C PRO A 98 9.44 -24.08 22.67
N LEU A 99 9.18 -25.15 21.93
CA LEU A 99 9.47 -26.54 22.32
C LEU A 99 10.99 -26.83 22.44
N TRP A 100 11.83 -25.85 22.12
CA TRP A 100 13.29 -25.92 22.14
C TRP A 100 13.91 -25.69 23.53
N CYS A 101 13.09 -25.57 24.58
CA CYS A 101 13.51 -25.40 25.99
C CYS A 101 13.26 -26.64 26.87
N MET A 102 13.11 -27.84 26.27
CA MET A 102 13.10 -29.14 26.95
C MET A 102 14.13 -30.06 26.32
#